data_AF-A0A7X0ZA46-F1
#
_entry.id   AF-A0A7X0ZA46-F1
#
_cell.length_a   1.000
_cell.length_b   1.000
_cell.length_c   1.000
_cell.angle_alpha   90.00
_cell.angle_beta   90.00
_cell.angle_gamma   90.00
#
_symmetry.space_group_name_H-M   'P 1'
#
loop_
_entity.id
_entity.type
_entity.pdbx_description
1 polymer ?
#
loop_
_entity_poly.entity_id
_entity_poly.type
_entity_poly.pdbx_seq_one_letter_code
_entity_poly.pdbx_strand_id
1 'polypeptide(L)'
;MSINQFLFDLKNVVSNYEEDAKCELLFERTKHIAFDIYDQQVCEETEHFTGVEYIIQTSVFEDYFEGTIIREIKDSDYCMVIKYAT
;
A
#
# COMPACT_ATOMS: atom_id res chain seq x y z
N MET A 1 -4.52 16.30 -13.36
CA MET A 1 -3.85 16.09 -12.07
C MET A 1 -2.42 16.62 -12.16
N SER A 2 -1.91 17.30 -11.13
CA SER A 2 -0.51 17.73 -11.09
C SER A 2 0.35 16.67 -10.39
N ILE A 3 1.54 16.38 -10.93
CA ILE A 3 2.46 15.42 -10.33
C ILE A 3 2.83 15.77 -8.88
N ASN A 4 2.84 17.07 -8.54
CA ASN A 4 3.13 17.54 -7.19
C ASN A 4 2.08 17.09 -6.18
N GLN A 5 0.80 17.10 -6.57
CA GLN A 5 -0.28 16.65 -5.68
C GLN A 5 -0.21 15.14 -5.47
N PHE A 6 0.06 14.37 -6.52
CA PHE A 6 0.28 12.92 -6.41
C PHE A 6 1.44 12.60 -5.46
N LEU A 7 2.57 13.31 -5.58
CA LEU A 7 3.73 13.11 -4.71
C LEU A 7 3.44 13.50 -3.25
N PHE A 8 2.57 14.49 -3.03
CA PHE A 8 2.12 14.86 -1.68
C PHE A 8 1.24 13.77 -1.06
N ASP A 9 0.25 13.28 -1.80
CA ASP A 9 -0.61 12.17 -1.37
C ASP A 9 0.23 10.92 -1.08
N LEU A 10 1.17 10.58 -1.98
CA LEU A 10 2.11 9.46 -1.80
C LEU A 10 2.91 9.60 -0.50
N LYS A 11 3.48 10.77 -0.25
CA LYS A 11 4.24 11.03 0.97
C LYS A 11 3.38 10.80 2.22
N ASN A 12 2.15 11.32 2.23
CA ASN A 12 1.24 11.16 3.37
C ASN A 12 0.94 9.70 3.65
N VAL A 13 0.64 8.93 2.59
CA VAL A 13 0.36 7.50 2.72
C VAL A 13 1.58 6.75 3.25
N VAL A 14 2.78 7.00 2.70
CA VAL A 14 4.02 6.31 3.12
C VAL A 14 4.43 6.64 4.55
N SER A 15 4.29 7.92 4.96
CA SER A 15 4.64 8.34 6.33
C SER A 15 3.84 7.60 7.41
N ASN A 16 2.65 7.07 7.10
CA ASN A 16 1.87 6.28 8.04
C ASN A 16 2.47 4.88 8.31
N TYR A 17 3.35 4.36 7.45
CA TYR A 17 3.90 3.00 7.60
C TYR A 17 5.40 2.99 7.94
N GLU A 18 6.16 4.02 7.53
CA GLU A 18 7.60 4.09 7.81
C GLU A 18 7.96 4.32 9.29
N GLU A 19 7.01 4.73 10.13
CA GLU A 19 7.26 4.89 11.58
C GLU A 19 7.52 3.56 12.28
N ASP A 20 6.92 2.46 11.78
CA ASP A 20 6.90 1.17 12.47
C ASP A 20 7.72 0.07 11.77
N ALA A 21 8.08 0.25 10.48
CA ALA A 21 8.69 -0.81 9.68
C ALA A 21 9.63 -0.29 8.59
N LYS A 22 10.62 -1.12 8.20
CA LYS A 22 11.35 -0.89 6.94
C LYS A 22 10.42 -1.23 5.78
N CYS A 23 10.07 -0.22 4.99
CA CYS A 23 9.15 -0.36 3.86
C CYS A 23 9.88 -0.28 2.51
N GLU A 24 9.49 -1.12 1.56
CA GLU A 24 9.81 -1.02 0.14
C GLU A 24 8.54 -0.64 -0.62
N LEU A 25 8.62 0.44 -1.43
CA LEU A 25 7.51 0.93 -2.21
C LEU A 25 7.67 0.58 -3.69
N LEU A 26 6.63 -0.03 -4.25
CA LEU A 26 6.57 -0.53 -5.62
C LEU A 26 5.28 -0.04 -6.29
N PHE A 27 5.32 0.06 -7.62
CA PHE A 27 4.14 0.28 -8.44
C PHE A 27 3.95 -0.88 -9.38
N GLU A 28 2.88 -1.64 -9.17
CA GLU A 28 2.59 -2.85 -9.94
C GLU A 28 1.29 -2.70 -10.71
N ARG A 29 1.15 -3.43 -11.82
CA ARG A 29 -0.10 -3.39 -12.60
C ARG A 29 -1.18 -4.17 -11.86
N THR A 30 -2.35 -3.56 -11.66
CA THR A 30 -3.49 -4.10 -10.91
C THR A 30 -3.89 -5.50 -11.38
N LYS A 31 -3.86 -5.76 -12.69
CA LYS A 31 -4.20 -7.07 -13.27
C LYS A 31 -3.28 -8.23 -12.87
N HIS A 32 -2.12 -7.96 -12.26
CA HIS A 32 -1.19 -8.99 -11.78
C HIS A 32 -1.38 -9.32 -10.29
N ILE A 33 -2.32 -8.65 -9.62
CA ILE A 33 -2.55 -8.82 -8.19
C ILE A 33 -3.75 -9.72 -7.98
N ALA A 34 -3.54 -10.76 -7.17
CA ALA A 34 -4.57 -11.63 -6.67
C ALA A 34 -5.17 -11.00 -5.41
N PHE A 35 -6.13 -10.08 -5.54
CA PHE A 35 -6.73 -9.37 -4.39
C PHE A 35 -7.49 -10.29 -3.42
N ASP A 36 -7.86 -11.49 -3.87
CA ASP A 36 -8.63 -12.48 -3.11
C ASP A 36 -7.88 -13.09 -1.92
N ILE A 37 -6.55 -13.00 -1.91
CA ILE A 37 -5.73 -13.50 -0.78
C ILE A 37 -5.48 -12.43 0.30
N TYR A 38 -5.95 -11.20 0.10
CA TYR A 38 -5.70 -10.08 1.00
C TYR A 38 -6.95 -9.75 1.82
N ASP A 39 -6.73 -9.35 3.07
CA ASP A 39 -7.78 -8.77 3.91
C ASP A 39 -8.01 -7.31 3.53
N GLN A 40 -9.27 -6.89 3.43
CA GLN A 40 -9.64 -5.52 3.12
C GLN A 40 -9.77 -4.68 4.39
N GLN A 41 -9.19 -3.49 4.36
CA GLN A 41 -9.26 -2.51 5.44
C GLN A 41 -9.67 -1.15 4.90
N VAL A 42 -10.54 -0.44 5.63
CA VAL A 42 -10.93 0.93 5.32
C VAL A 42 -9.84 1.87 5.80
N CYS A 43 -9.46 2.82 4.96
CA CYS A 43 -8.40 3.79 5.24
C CYS A 43 -8.73 5.16 4.62
N GLU A 44 -7.87 6.15 4.84
CA GLU A 44 -8.08 7.51 4.32
C GLU A 44 -8.12 7.51 2.79
N GLU A 45 -9.22 8.01 2.22
CA GLU A 45 -9.36 8.24 0.79
C GLU A 45 -8.71 9.58 0.41
N THR A 46 -7.90 9.59 -0.66
CA THR A 46 -7.30 10.83 -1.18
C THR A 46 -7.80 11.15 -2.58
N GLU A 47 -7.31 12.22 -3.19
CA GLU A 47 -7.61 12.51 -4.60
C GLU A 47 -7.12 11.38 -5.53
N HIS A 48 -6.01 10.72 -5.17
CA HIS A 48 -5.35 9.72 -6.02
C HIS A 48 -5.51 8.28 -5.54
N PHE A 49 -5.82 8.03 -4.27
CA PHE A 49 -5.94 6.67 -3.71
C PHE A 49 -7.35 6.37 -3.22
N THR A 50 -7.81 5.14 -3.41
CA THR A 50 -9.10 4.64 -2.93
C THR A 50 -9.12 4.52 -1.40
N GLY A 51 -10.25 4.76 -0.73
CA GLY A 51 -10.38 4.60 0.75
C GLY A 51 -10.36 3.15 1.27
N VAL A 52 -9.81 2.23 0.49
CA VAL A 52 -9.65 0.81 0.82
C VAL A 52 -8.21 0.42 0.54
N GLU A 53 -7.62 -0.33 1.46
CA GLU A 53 -6.34 -1.00 1.32
C GLU A 53 -6.51 -2.51 1.51
N TYR A 54 -5.60 -3.25 0.91
CA TYR A 54 -5.59 -4.72 0.94
C TYR A 54 -4.29 -5.17 1.60
N ILE A 55 -4.39 -5.92 2.68
CA ILE A 55 -3.27 -6.26 3.56
C ILE A 55 -3.13 -7.77 3.63
N ILE A 56 -1.90 -8.26 3.57
CA ILE A 56 -1.54 -9.62 3.95
C ILE A 56 -0.30 -9.58 4.81
N GLN A 57 -0.28 -10.36 5.90
CA GLN A 57 0.85 -10.45 6.82
C GLN A 57 1.15 -11.91 7.14
N THR A 58 2.44 -12.24 7.19
CA THR A 58 2.95 -13.56 7.59
C THR A 58 3.93 -13.40 8.75
N SER A 59 3.76 -14.22 9.78
CA SER A 59 4.77 -14.37 10.83
C SER A 59 5.87 -15.30 10.32
N VAL A 60 7.11 -14.84 10.35
CA VAL A 60 8.26 -15.60 9.85
C VAL A 60 9.04 -16.23 11.02
N PHE A 61 9.22 -15.50 12.12
CA PHE A 61 9.81 -16.00 13.39
C PHE A 61 9.11 -15.35 14.60
N GLU A 62 9.51 -15.75 15.82
CA GLU A 62 9.04 -15.11 17.07
C GLU A 62 9.36 -13.61 17.01
N ASP A 63 8.31 -12.78 17.08
CA ASP A 63 8.35 -11.32 16.97
C ASP A 63 8.88 -10.73 15.65
N TYR A 64 8.92 -11.50 14.56
CA TYR A 64 9.26 -11.00 13.22
C TYR A 64 8.14 -11.25 12.20
N PHE A 65 7.66 -10.17 11.60
CA PHE A 65 6.55 -10.16 10.64
C PHE A 65 6.95 -9.52 9.32
N GLU A 66 6.48 -10.12 8.23
CA GLU A 66 6.59 -9.55 6.89
C GLU A 66 5.18 -9.43 6.31
N GLY A 67 4.94 -8.38 5.52
CA GLY A 67 3.63 -8.16 4.95
C GLY A 67 3.66 -7.33 3.69
N THR A 68 2.49 -7.24 3.06
CA THR A 68 2.26 -6.43 1.88
C THR A 68 0.94 -5.69 2.03
N ILE A 69 0.98 -4.39 1.76
CA ILE A 69 -0.17 -3.50 1.70
C ILE A 69 -0.32 -3.04 0.26
N ILE A 70 -1.52 -3.12 -0.28
CA ILE A 70 -1.84 -2.67 -1.64
C ILE A 70 -2.88 -1.59 -1.55
N ARG A 71 -2.62 -0.46 -2.23
CA ARG A 71 -3.57 0.63 -2.38
C ARG A 71 -3.81 0.92 -3.86
N GLU A 72 -5.07 0.90 -4.26
CA GLU A 72 -5.45 1.19 -5.64
C GLU A 72 -5.29 2.68 -5.92
N ILE A 73 -4.73 3.00 -7.09
CA ILE A 73 -4.63 4.36 -7.60
C ILE A 73 -5.84 4.59 -8.49
N LYS A 74 -6.61 5.63 -8.20
CA LYS A 74 -7.79 6.01 -8.98
C LYS A 74 -7.39 6.30 -10.43
N ASP A 75 -8.25 5.91 -11.36
CA ASP A 75 -8.07 6.12 -12.80
C ASP A 75 -6.74 5.58 -13.38
N SER A 76 -6.18 4.52 -12.77
CA SER A 76 -4.89 3.94 -13.15
C SER A 76 -4.95 2.40 -13.21
N ASP A 77 -4.22 1.82 -14.16
CA ASP A 77 -3.98 0.37 -14.25
C ASP A 77 -2.89 -0.12 -13.27
N TYR A 78 -2.37 0.79 -12.45
CA TYR A 78 -1.36 0.53 -11.45
C TYR A 78 -1.93 0.72 -10.05
N CYS A 79 -1.40 -0.04 -9.11
CA CYS A 79 -1.58 0.19 -7.69
C CYS A 79 -0.21 0.48 -7.05
N MET A 80 -0.27 1.05 -5.86
CA MET A 80 0.89 1.15 -4.99
C MET A 80 0.95 -0.10 -4.12
N VAL A 81 2.13 -0.70 -4.04
CA VAL A 81 2.43 -1.88 -3.22
C VAL A 81 3.50 -1.47 -2.21
N ILE A 82 3.21 -1.68 -0.94
CA ILE A 82 4.14 -1.42 0.16
C ILE A 82 4.47 -2.78 0.78
N LYS A 83 5.72 -3.22 0.65
CA LYS A 83 6.23 -4.39 1.36
C LYS A 83 6.89 -3.92 2.63
N TYR A 84 6.63 -4.57 3.75
CA TYR A 84 7.21 -4.20 5.03
C TYR A 84 7.74 -5.42 5.78
N ALA A 85 8.72 -5.17 6.63
CA ALA A 85 9.22 -6.12 7.61
C ALA A 85 9.40 -5.40 8.96
N THR A 86 8.82 -5.99 10.01
CA THR A 86 8.89 -5.52 11.41
C THR A 86 9.53 -6.59 12.27
#